data_AF-A0A955VAS7-F1
#
_entry.id   AF-A0A955VAS7-F1
#
_cell.length_a   1.000
_cell.length_b   1.000
_cell.length_c   1.000
_cell.angle_alpha   90.00
_cell.angle_beta   90.00
_cell.angle_gamma   90.00
#
_symmetry.space_group_name_H-M   'P 1'
#
loop_
_entity.id
_entity.type
_entity.pdbx_description
1 polymer ?
#
loop_
_entity_poly.entity_id
_entity_poly.type
_entity_poly.pdbx_seq_one_letter_code
_entity_poly.pdbx_strand_id
1 'polypeptide(L)'
;VDTAAMQVTAGAGVTLARWREHARAAALDAPVDFAARDSATIGGAIATNAGGSRVLRFGTMRSQVAGIEAVLADGSVVGSLAGLPKETAGLHWPSLVAGSEGTLAIVTRARLRLVPWFREAVTAMIPIDGLDAAVDLLDRLRRTLTSLDSAELVHADALALVSAHLGRRPPVDLGPDGVAVIVECAAHDDPTDELAAALEAAA
;
A
#
# COMPACT_ATOMS: atom_id res chain seq x y z
N VAL A 1 -16.52 7.03 -8.94
CA VAL A 1 -15.69 5.89 -9.40
C VAL A 1 -16.03 5.59 -10.84
N ASP A 2 -15.03 5.27 -11.66
CA ASP A 2 -15.19 4.69 -13.00
C ASP A 2 -14.76 3.22 -12.91
N THR A 3 -15.74 2.33 -12.93
CA THR A 3 -15.53 0.89 -12.70
C THR A 3 -14.90 0.21 -13.90
N ALA A 4 -15.17 0.70 -15.12
CA ALA A 4 -14.59 0.15 -16.35
C ALA A 4 -13.09 0.45 -16.44
N ALA A 5 -12.69 1.68 -16.09
CA ALA A 5 -11.28 2.06 -16.04
C ALA A 5 -10.58 1.65 -14.73
N MET A 6 -11.34 1.20 -13.72
CA MET A 6 -10.88 1.01 -12.34
C MET A 6 -10.13 2.24 -11.80
N GLN A 7 -10.79 3.40 -11.86
CA GLN A 7 -10.20 4.66 -11.43
C GLN A 7 -11.19 5.52 -10.63
N VAL A 8 -10.67 6.47 -9.86
CA VAL A 8 -11.48 7.48 -9.18
C VAL A 8 -10.84 8.85 -9.31
N THR A 9 -11.66 9.88 -9.46
CA THR A 9 -11.21 11.27 -9.38
C THR A 9 -11.58 11.81 -8.02
N ALA A 10 -10.62 12.36 -7.29
CA ALA A 10 -10.81 12.90 -5.94
C ALA A 10 -10.05 14.22 -5.75
N GLY A 11 -10.53 15.04 -4.81
CA GLY A 11 -9.80 16.21 -4.34
C GLY A 11 -8.64 15.82 -3.43
N ALA A 12 -7.58 16.62 -3.43
CA ALA A 12 -6.35 16.35 -2.67
C ALA A 12 -6.58 16.24 -1.16
N GLY A 13 -7.56 16.95 -0.60
CA GLY A 13 -7.88 16.91 0.83
C GLY A 13 -8.67 15.68 1.29
N VAL A 14 -9.07 14.78 0.39
CA VAL A 14 -9.74 13.53 0.76
C VAL A 14 -8.77 12.63 1.52
N THR A 15 -9.19 12.13 2.68
CA THR A 15 -8.42 11.17 3.48
C THR A 15 -8.35 9.80 2.78
N LEU A 16 -7.28 9.04 2.99
CA LEU A 16 -7.16 7.69 2.42
C LEU A 16 -8.30 6.76 2.87
N ALA A 17 -8.75 6.87 4.13
CA ALA A 17 -9.89 6.09 4.63
C ALA A 17 -11.17 6.32 3.81
N ARG A 18 -11.53 7.60 3.58
CA ARG A 18 -12.68 7.96 2.72
C ARG A 18 -12.50 7.54 1.27
N TRP A 19 -11.29 7.62 0.72
CA TRP A 19 -11.01 7.11 -0.63
C TRP A 19 -11.30 5.61 -0.71
N ARG A 20 -10.78 4.84 0.25
CA ARG A 20 -10.97 3.39 0.35
C ARG A 20 -12.44 3.01 0.51
N GLU A 21 -13.15 3.64 1.44
CA GLU A 21 -14.60 3.44 1.65
C GLU A 21 -15.39 3.71 0.36
N HIS A 22 -15.11 4.83 -0.32
CA HIS A 22 -15.78 5.19 -1.56
C HIS A 22 -15.49 4.22 -2.71
N ALA A 23 -14.27 3.69 -2.80
CA ALA A 23 -13.91 2.67 -3.79
C ALA A 23 -14.65 1.34 -3.53
N ARG A 24 -14.74 0.92 -2.26
CA ARG A 24 -15.39 -0.34 -1.83
C ARG A 24 -16.87 -0.38 -2.11
N ALA A 25 -17.55 0.76 -2.07
CA ALA A 25 -18.94 0.88 -2.52
C ALA A 25 -19.13 0.47 -4.00
N ALA A 26 -18.06 0.45 -4.79
CA ALA A 26 -18.04 0.01 -6.19
C ALA A 26 -17.30 -1.35 -6.39
N ALA A 27 -17.15 -2.15 -5.32
CA ALA A 27 -16.42 -3.43 -5.32
C ALA A 27 -14.93 -3.32 -5.74
N LEU A 28 -14.34 -2.14 -5.54
CA LEU A 28 -12.93 -1.86 -5.77
C LEU A 28 -12.26 -1.39 -4.46
N ASP A 29 -10.94 -1.29 -4.44
CA ASP A 29 -10.19 -0.87 -3.25
C ASP A 29 -9.10 0.15 -3.60
N ALA A 30 -8.65 0.87 -2.57
CA ALA A 30 -7.47 1.72 -2.68
C ALA A 30 -6.20 0.83 -2.60
N PRO A 31 -5.27 0.92 -3.57
CA PRO A 31 -4.04 0.12 -3.59
C PRO A 31 -3.01 0.51 -2.52
N VAL A 32 -3.15 1.69 -1.91
CA VAL A 32 -2.23 2.24 -0.92
C VAL A 32 -2.94 2.34 0.43
N ASP A 33 -2.32 1.77 1.47
CA ASP A 33 -2.83 1.81 2.84
C ASP A 33 -1.69 1.81 3.85
N PHE A 34 -1.86 2.57 4.95
CA PHE A 34 -0.90 2.69 6.03
C PHE A 34 -1.56 3.23 7.31
N ALA A 35 -0.85 3.16 8.43
CA ALA A 35 -1.39 3.44 9.76
C ALA A 35 -2.12 4.80 9.90
N ALA A 36 -1.65 5.84 9.21
CA ALA A 36 -2.24 7.18 9.27
C ALA A 36 -3.42 7.41 8.31
N ARG A 37 -4.01 6.37 7.70
CA ARG A 37 -5.06 6.48 6.66
C ARG A 37 -6.26 7.38 7.02
N ASP A 38 -6.59 7.48 8.30
CA ASP A 38 -7.78 8.21 8.78
C ASP A 38 -7.55 9.73 8.78
N SER A 39 -6.30 10.18 8.76
CA SER A 39 -5.92 11.60 8.75
C SER A 39 -5.10 12.00 7.52
N ALA A 40 -4.31 11.09 6.96
CA ALA A 40 -3.50 11.33 5.77
C ALA A 40 -4.38 11.58 4.54
N THR A 41 -4.04 12.62 3.78
CA THR A 41 -4.79 13.04 2.59
C THR A 41 -4.16 12.52 1.29
N ILE A 42 -4.95 12.42 0.23
CA ILE A 42 -4.48 12.03 -1.11
C ILE A 42 -3.35 12.96 -1.58
N GLY A 43 -3.50 14.28 -1.41
CA GLY A 43 -2.50 15.26 -1.80
C GLY A 43 -1.18 15.06 -1.07
N GLY A 44 -1.25 14.85 0.26
CA GLY A 44 -0.08 14.53 1.07
C GLY A 44 0.58 13.22 0.64
N ALA A 45 -0.20 12.16 0.45
CA ALA A 45 0.29 10.86 0.01
C ALA A 45 0.97 10.94 -1.37
N ILE A 46 0.45 11.75 -2.30
CA ILE A 46 1.11 12.00 -3.59
C ILE A 46 2.40 12.77 -3.37
N ALA A 47 2.34 13.90 -2.66
CA ALA A 47 3.48 14.77 -2.42
C ALA A 47 4.66 14.03 -1.76
N THR A 48 4.41 13.10 -0.85
CA THR A 48 5.47 12.30 -0.20
C THR A 48 5.78 10.98 -0.92
N ASN A 49 5.11 10.70 -2.04
CA ASN A 49 5.14 9.39 -2.69
C ASN A 49 4.92 8.22 -1.71
N ALA A 50 3.85 8.30 -0.91
CA ALA A 50 3.59 7.37 0.17
C ALA A 50 3.60 5.91 -0.30
N GLY A 51 4.20 5.06 0.52
CA GLY A 51 4.14 3.62 0.39
C GLY A 51 3.03 3.05 1.25
N GLY A 52 3.40 2.14 2.14
CA GLY A 52 2.48 1.42 3.03
C GLY A 52 2.64 -0.08 2.90
N SER A 53 1.85 -0.84 3.66
CA SER A 53 1.99 -2.30 3.77
C SER A 53 1.79 -3.02 2.43
N ARG A 54 0.96 -2.43 1.56
CA ARG A 54 0.58 -3.00 0.25
C ARG A 54 1.52 -2.62 -0.90
N VAL A 55 2.63 -1.93 -0.63
CA VAL A 55 3.62 -1.54 -1.65
C VAL A 55 4.15 -2.75 -2.41
N LEU A 56 4.30 -3.88 -1.73
CA LEU A 56 4.79 -5.12 -2.33
C LEU A 56 3.95 -5.55 -3.54
N ARG A 57 2.62 -5.42 -3.43
CA ARG A 57 1.68 -5.87 -4.46
C ARG A 57 1.32 -4.80 -5.48
N PHE A 58 1.13 -3.55 -5.04
CA PHE A 58 0.60 -2.50 -5.93
C PHE A 58 1.59 -1.35 -6.19
N GLY A 59 2.68 -1.26 -5.44
CA GLY A 59 3.64 -0.17 -5.52
C GLY A 59 3.20 1.11 -4.79
N THR A 60 4.08 2.11 -4.82
CA THR A 60 3.91 3.42 -4.14
C THR A 60 2.78 4.27 -4.74
N MET A 61 2.42 5.36 -4.06
CA MET A 61 1.39 6.31 -4.51
C MET A 61 1.65 6.84 -5.92
N ARG A 62 2.91 7.07 -6.33
CA ARG A 62 3.28 7.47 -7.70
C ARG A 62 2.73 6.51 -8.75
N SER A 63 2.75 5.20 -8.50
CA SER A 63 2.21 4.19 -9.41
C SER A 63 0.69 4.26 -9.54
N GLN A 64 0.02 4.88 -8.56
CA GLN A 64 -1.43 4.97 -8.49
C GLN A 64 -1.99 6.24 -9.13
N VAL A 65 -1.16 7.25 -9.42
CA VAL A 65 -1.62 8.50 -10.02
C VAL A 65 -1.69 8.37 -11.55
N ALA A 66 -2.90 8.14 -12.07
CA ALA A 66 -3.18 8.11 -13.51
C ALA A 66 -3.32 9.52 -14.12
N GLY A 67 -3.56 10.53 -13.29
CA GLY A 67 -3.67 11.92 -13.71
C GLY A 67 -3.67 12.84 -12.51
N ILE A 68 -3.29 14.10 -12.71
CA ILE A 68 -3.17 15.09 -11.64
C ILE A 68 -3.58 16.47 -12.12
N GLU A 69 -4.13 17.27 -11.22
CA GLU A 69 -4.26 18.71 -11.33
C GLU A 69 -3.42 19.31 -10.21
N ALA A 70 -2.50 20.20 -10.54
CA ALA A 70 -1.63 20.85 -9.59
C ALA A 70 -1.41 22.32 -9.93
N VAL A 71 -1.08 23.13 -8.93
CA VAL A 71 -0.83 24.57 -9.05
C VAL A 71 0.64 24.85 -8.77
N LEU A 72 1.32 25.49 -9.71
CA LEU A 72 2.70 25.95 -9.57
C LEU A 72 2.79 27.22 -8.72
N ALA A 73 4.01 27.61 -8.34
CA ALA A 73 4.25 28.79 -7.49
C ALA A 73 3.79 30.12 -8.13
N ASP A 74 3.74 30.20 -9.46
CA ASP A 74 3.24 31.36 -10.21
C ASP A 74 1.71 31.37 -10.37
N GLY A 75 1.02 30.35 -9.85
CA GLY A 75 -0.44 30.17 -9.97
C GLY A 75 -0.88 29.40 -11.21
N SER A 76 0.02 28.99 -12.09
CA SER A 76 -0.31 28.20 -13.28
C SER A 76 -0.85 26.82 -12.89
N VAL A 77 -1.96 26.41 -13.50
CA VAL A 77 -2.54 25.07 -13.33
C VAL A 77 -1.93 24.13 -14.38
N VAL A 78 -1.42 22.99 -13.92
CA VAL A 78 -0.74 21.99 -14.74
C VAL A 78 -1.30 20.59 -14.52
N GLY A 79 -1.01 19.71 -15.48
CA GLY A 79 -1.47 18.32 -15.47
C GLY A 79 -2.77 18.11 -16.26
N SER A 80 -3.29 16.89 -16.14
CA SER A 80 -4.52 16.45 -16.77
C SER A 80 -5.16 15.34 -15.93
N LEU A 81 -6.49 15.38 -15.81
CA LEU A 81 -7.29 14.36 -15.13
C LEU A 81 -7.93 13.35 -16.09
N ALA A 82 -7.48 13.32 -17.36
CA ALA A 82 -8.04 12.43 -18.39
C ALA A 82 -7.91 10.94 -18.04
N GLY A 83 -6.90 10.54 -17.26
CA GLY A 83 -6.75 9.18 -16.78
C GLY A 83 -6.42 8.14 -17.86
N LEU A 84 -5.84 8.58 -18.98
CA LEU A 84 -5.52 7.71 -20.10
C LEU A 84 -4.50 6.65 -19.69
N PRO A 85 -4.70 5.36 -20.05
CA PRO A 85 -3.71 4.31 -19.78
C PRO A 85 -2.35 4.55 -20.43
N LYS A 86 -2.33 5.33 -21.52
CA LYS A 86 -1.13 5.77 -22.23
C LYS A 86 -1.27 7.25 -22.56
N GLU A 87 -0.38 8.06 -22.02
CA GLU A 87 -0.22 9.47 -22.34
C GLU A 87 1.27 9.75 -22.57
N THR A 88 1.61 10.30 -23.73
CA THR A 88 3.00 10.58 -24.14
C THR A 88 3.19 12.02 -24.59
N ALA A 89 2.16 12.86 -24.50
CA ALA A 89 2.24 14.27 -24.83
C ALA A 89 2.85 15.07 -23.67
N GLY A 90 4.08 15.55 -23.87
CA GLY A 90 4.76 16.45 -22.94
C GLY A 90 5.28 15.78 -21.67
N LEU A 91 5.40 16.57 -20.60
CA LEU A 91 5.94 16.12 -19.31
C LEU A 91 4.93 15.22 -18.59
N HIS A 92 5.42 14.15 -17.99
CA HIS A 92 4.62 13.31 -17.10
C HIS A 92 4.48 13.96 -15.71
N TRP A 93 3.53 14.88 -15.60
CA TRP A 93 3.24 15.63 -14.36
C TRP A 93 3.08 14.75 -13.11
N PRO A 94 2.37 13.59 -13.15
CA PRO A 94 2.30 12.72 -11.98
C PRO A 94 3.67 12.28 -11.47
N SER A 95 4.62 11.96 -12.37
CA SER A 95 5.98 11.59 -11.97
C SER A 95 6.79 12.76 -11.43
N LEU A 96 6.57 13.98 -11.90
CA LEU A 96 7.30 15.14 -11.38
C LEU A 96 6.80 15.54 -9.99
N VAL A 97 5.47 15.56 -9.80
CA VAL A 97 4.86 16.08 -8.56
C VAL A 97 4.87 15.05 -7.45
N ALA A 98 4.73 13.76 -7.75
CA ALA A 98 4.78 12.73 -6.72
C ALA A 98 6.18 12.67 -6.09
N GLY A 99 6.26 12.70 -4.76
CA GLY A 99 7.53 12.76 -4.03
C GLY A 99 8.20 14.15 -4.01
N SER A 100 7.55 15.19 -4.52
CA SER A 100 8.10 16.56 -4.48
C SER A 100 7.96 17.25 -3.12
N GLU A 101 7.21 16.67 -2.19
CA GLU A 101 6.91 17.23 -0.87
C GLU A 101 6.30 18.65 -0.93
N GLY A 102 5.60 18.97 -2.02
CA GLY A 102 4.98 20.27 -2.23
C GLY A 102 5.95 21.37 -2.68
N THR A 103 7.22 21.05 -2.92
CA THR A 103 8.24 22.03 -3.35
C THR A 103 8.10 22.45 -4.81
N LEU A 104 7.49 21.60 -5.66
CA LEU A 104 7.30 21.88 -7.09
C LEU A 104 5.90 22.42 -7.41
N ALA A 105 4.88 21.89 -6.74
CA ALA A 105 3.48 22.25 -6.99
C ALA A 105 2.58 21.82 -5.82
N ILE A 106 1.43 22.48 -5.69
CA ILE A 106 0.35 22.08 -4.79
C ILE A 106 -0.63 21.18 -5.56
N VAL A 107 -0.77 19.94 -5.15
CA VAL A 107 -1.77 19.01 -5.72
C VAL A 107 -3.17 19.44 -5.28
N THR A 108 -4.09 19.65 -6.22
CA THR A 108 -5.48 20.03 -5.93
C THR A 108 -6.45 18.88 -6.15
N ARG A 109 -6.22 18.07 -7.20
CA ARG A 109 -7.03 16.90 -7.54
C ARG A 109 -6.16 15.80 -8.15
N ALA A 110 -6.62 14.57 -8.05
CA ALA A 110 -5.97 13.43 -8.69
C ALA A 110 -6.99 12.47 -9.30
N ARG A 111 -6.59 11.84 -10.41
CA ARG A 111 -7.20 10.64 -10.97
C ARG A 111 -6.34 9.46 -10.54
N LEU A 112 -6.90 8.58 -9.72
CA LEU A 112 -6.20 7.49 -9.05
C LEU A 112 -6.67 6.15 -9.59
N ARG A 113 -5.73 5.21 -9.74
CA ARG A 113 -6.00 3.79 -10.01
C ARG A 113 -6.64 3.15 -8.78
N LEU A 114 -7.54 2.21 -9.04
CA LEU A 114 -8.15 1.32 -8.06
C LEU A 114 -7.78 -0.13 -8.38
N VAL A 115 -7.92 -1.01 -7.40
CA VAL A 115 -7.67 -2.45 -7.53
C VAL A 115 -8.94 -3.23 -7.17
N PRO A 116 -9.04 -4.53 -7.51
CA PRO A 116 -10.18 -5.33 -7.06
C PRO A 116 -10.25 -5.33 -5.53
N TRP A 117 -11.45 -5.31 -4.98
CA TRP A 117 -11.62 -5.52 -3.55
C TRP A 117 -11.57 -7.02 -3.23
N PHE A 118 -10.42 -7.46 -2.72
CA PHE A 118 -10.24 -8.79 -2.15
C PHE A 118 -10.95 -8.85 -0.78
N ARG A 119 -11.95 -9.73 -0.67
CA ARG A 119 -12.82 -9.82 0.51
C ARG A 119 -12.32 -10.83 1.52
N GLU A 120 -11.54 -11.80 1.05
CA GLU A 120 -10.88 -12.80 1.88
C GLU A 120 -9.41 -12.42 2.05
N ALA A 121 -8.95 -12.50 3.30
CA ALA A 121 -7.56 -12.27 3.65
C ALA A 121 -7.16 -13.18 4.81
N VAL A 122 -5.93 -13.67 4.76
CA VAL A 122 -5.31 -14.46 5.82
C VAL A 122 -3.97 -13.82 6.20
N THR A 123 -3.70 -13.76 7.50
CA THR A 123 -2.47 -13.18 8.04
C THR A 123 -1.76 -14.24 8.88
N ALA A 124 -0.45 -14.41 8.68
CA ALA A 124 0.40 -15.24 9.52
C ALA A 124 1.52 -14.38 10.12
N MET A 125 1.86 -14.66 11.39
CA MET A 125 3.05 -14.13 12.04
C MET A 125 3.99 -15.28 12.34
N ILE A 126 5.18 -15.25 11.74
CA ILE A 126 6.09 -16.40 11.69
C ILE A 126 7.39 -15.99 12.38
N PRO A 127 7.75 -16.60 13.51
CA PRO A 127 9.08 -16.47 14.09
C PRO A 127 10.14 -16.99 13.11
N ILE A 128 11.22 -16.23 12.93
CA ILE A 128 12.31 -16.56 12.01
C ILE A 128 13.66 -16.30 12.70
N ASP A 129 14.64 -17.16 12.41
CA ASP A 129 15.99 -17.11 12.97
C ASP A 129 16.87 -16.04 12.29
N GLY A 130 16.43 -14.78 12.38
CA GLY A 130 17.17 -13.62 11.93
C GLY A 130 16.79 -13.08 10.54
N LEU A 131 17.44 -11.98 10.16
CA LEU A 131 17.08 -11.20 8.98
C LEU A 131 17.31 -11.95 7.66
N ASP A 132 18.42 -12.69 7.54
CA ASP A 132 18.76 -13.40 6.30
C ASP A 132 17.70 -14.47 5.97
N ALA A 133 17.28 -15.25 6.97
CA ALA A 133 16.20 -16.23 6.82
C ALA A 133 14.85 -15.57 6.48
N ALA A 134 14.58 -14.36 6.99
CA ALA A 134 13.37 -13.61 6.67
C ALA A 134 13.36 -13.13 5.21
N VAL A 135 14.52 -12.68 4.69
CA VAL A 135 14.69 -12.29 3.28
C VAL A 135 14.52 -13.49 2.35
N ASP A 136 15.13 -14.62 2.71
CA ASP A 136 15.01 -15.87 1.95
C ASP A 136 13.55 -16.39 1.90
N LEU A 137 12.83 -16.31 3.02
CA LEU A 137 11.40 -16.62 3.06
C LEU A 137 10.62 -15.70 2.13
N LEU A 138 10.86 -14.38 2.18
CA LEU A 138 10.17 -13.42 1.32
C LEU A 138 10.42 -13.68 -0.17
N ASP A 139 11.65 -14.03 -0.58
CA ASP A 139 11.92 -14.38 -1.99
C ASP A 139 11.12 -15.61 -2.43
N ARG A 140 11.02 -16.65 -1.59
CA ARG A 140 10.20 -17.83 -1.87
C ARG A 140 8.72 -17.47 -1.99
N LEU A 141 8.16 -16.78 -1.01
CA LEU A 141 6.74 -16.40 -1.00
C LEU A 141 6.37 -15.54 -2.20
N ARG A 142 7.22 -14.60 -2.62
CA ARG A 142 6.97 -13.76 -3.80
C ARG A 142 6.91 -14.54 -5.12
N ARG A 143 7.57 -15.70 -5.20
CA ARG A 143 7.56 -16.55 -6.40
C ARG A 143 6.36 -17.49 -6.44
N THR A 144 5.84 -17.88 -5.28
CA THR A 144 4.79 -18.90 -5.17
C THR A 144 3.40 -18.30 -4.94
N LEU A 145 3.29 -17.19 -4.22
CA LEU A 145 2.02 -16.59 -3.82
C LEU A 145 1.68 -15.35 -4.66
N THR A 146 0.75 -15.52 -5.60
CA THR A 146 0.19 -14.37 -6.35
C THR A 146 -0.78 -13.53 -5.51
N SER A 147 -1.28 -14.10 -4.41
CA SER A 147 -2.17 -13.47 -3.44
C SER A 147 -1.42 -12.63 -2.39
N LEU A 148 -0.09 -12.69 -2.32
CA LEU A 148 0.73 -11.97 -1.35
C LEU A 148 0.49 -10.46 -1.46
N ASP A 149 -0.11 -9.89 -0.41
CA ASP A 149 -0.55 -8.49 -0.35
C ASP A 149 0.43 -7.62 0.44
N SER A 150 0.93 -8.15 1.56
CA SER A 150 1.94 -7.47 2.39
C SER A 150 2.91 -8.45 3.06
N ALA A 151 4.10 -7.95 3.38
CA ALA A 151 5.07 -8.64 4.21
C ALA A 151 5.85 -7.61 5.05
N GLU A 152 5.88 -7.78 6.36
CA GLU A 152 6.50 -6.86 7.32
C GLU A 152 7.43 -7.62 8.27
N LEU A 153 8.58 -7.05 8.60
CA LEU A 153 9.52 -7.59 9.58
C LEU A 153 9.31 -6.89 10.93
N VAL A 154 9.24 -7.66 12.01
CA VAL A 154 9.13 -7.15 13.38
C VAL A 154 10.23 -7.73 14.25
N HIS A 155 11.01 -6.87 14.88
CA HIS A 155 12.03 -7.28 15.86
C HIS A 155 11.41 -7.55 17.24
N ALA A 156 12.04 -8.42 18.02
CA ALA A 156 11.60 -8.77 19.38
C ALA A 156 11.44 -7.55 20.30
N ASP A 157 12.34 -6.56 20.20
CA ASP A 157 12.29 -5.33 21.01
C ASP A 157 11.08 -4.44 20.67
N ALA A 158 10.77 -4.27 19.38
CA ALA A 158 9.58 -3.57 18.90
C ALA A 158 8.31 -4.28 19.37
N LEU A 159 8.26 -5.61 19.26
CA LEU A 159 7.11 -6.40 19.72
C LEU A 159 6.93 -6.30 21.24
N ALA A 160 8.02 -6.36 22.00
CA ALA A 160 8.00 -6.18 23.45
C ALA A 160 7.53 -4.79 23.86
N LEU A 161 8.01 -3.74 23.18
CA LEU A 161 7.61 -2.35 23.43
C LEU A 161 6.12 -2.14 23.21
N VAL A 162 5.59 -2.59 22.07
CA VAL A 162 4.16 -2.47 21.75
C VAL A 162 3.32 -3.31 22.71
N SER A 163 3.77 -4.52 23.04
CA SER A 163 3.09 -5.42 24.00
C SER A 163 3.00 -4.80 25.39
N ALA A 164 4.09 -4.22 25.88
CA ALA A 164 4.13 -3.52 27.17
C ALA A 164 3.22 -2.29 27.18
N HIS A 165 3.26 -1.47 26.12
CA HIS A 165 2.42 -0.29 26.00
C HIS A 165 0.92 -0.62 25.95
N LEU A 166 0.55 -1.68 25.24
CA LEU A 166 -0.84 -2.12 25.09
C LEU A 166 -1.33 -3.02 26.24
N GLY A 167 -0.45 -3.44 27.16
CA GLY A 167 -0.79 -4.38 28.23
C GLY A 167 -1.18 -5.77 27.71
N ARG A 168 -0.58 -6.22 26.61
CA ARG A 168 -0.87 -7.51 25.95
C ARG A 168 0.36 -8.39 25.92
N ARG A 169 0.16 -9.70 25.79
CA ARG A 169 1.25 -10.65 25.53
C ARG A 169 1.54 -10.71 24.03
N PRO A 170 2.81 -10.87 23.62
CA PRO A 170 3.16 -11.18 22.24
C PRO A 170 2.40 -12.43 21.73
N PRO A 171 1.91 -12.43 20.48
CA PRO A 171 1.24 -13.59 19.89
C PRO A 171 2.21 -14.73 19.55
N VAL A 172 3.51 -14.43 19.44
CA VAL A 172 4.59 -15.39 19.24
C VAL A 172 5.73 -15.08 20.23
N ASP A 173 6.42 -16.12 20.68
CA ASP A 173 7.60 -15.96 21.52
C ASP A 173 8.83 -15.76 20.64
N LEU A 174 9.56 -14.66 20.85
CA LEU A 174 10.78 -14.34 20.13
C LEU A 174 11.93 -14.32 21.12
N GLY A 175 13.03 -15.00 20.79
CA GLY A 175 14.28 -14.84 21.52
C GLY A 175 14.79 -13.39 21.49
N PRO A 176 15.80 -13.02 22.30
CA PRO A 176 16.31 -11.65 22.39
C PRO A 176 16.70 -11.02 21.05
N ASP A 177 17.23 -11.82 20.13
CA ASP A 177 17.62 -11.42 18.77
C ASP A 177 16.67 -11.97 17.69
N GLY A 178 15.50 -12.47 18.11
CA GLY A 178 14.50 -13.04 17.23
C GLY A 178 13.77 -11.99 16.41
N VAL A 179 13.36 -12.38 15.21
CA VAL A 179 12.48 -11.59 14.35
C VAL A 179 11.22 -12.39 14.03
N ALA A 180 10.14 -11.69 13.75
CA ALA A 180 8.95 -12.27 13.13
C ALA A 180 8.73 -11.64 11.76
N VAL A 181 8.22 -12.43 10.82
CA VAL A 181 7.66 -11.92 9.56
C VAL A 181 6.14 -12.00 9.67
N ILE A 182 5.47 -10.88 9.47
CA ILE A 182 4.02 -10.82 9.28
C ILE A 182 3.77 -10.86 7.78
N VAL A 183 3.02 -11.84 7.31
CA VAL A 183 2.61 -11.94 5.90
C VAL A 183 1.10 -11.92 5.80
N GLU A 184 0.58 -11.22 4.80
CA GLU A 184 -0.84 -11.21 4.48
C GLU A 184 -1.06 -11.59 3.03
N CYS A 185 -1.95 -12.55 2.80
CA CYS A 185 -2.46 -12.89 1.48
C CYS A 185 -3.91 -12.42 1.36
N ALA A 186 -4.26 -11.81 0.24
CA ALA A 186 -5.62 -11.33 -0.02
C ALA A 186 -6.07 -11.75 -1.43
N ALA A 187 -7.24 -12.37 -1.51
CA ALA A 187 -7.79 -12.93 -2.74
C ALA A 187 -9.33 -12.82 -2.81
N HIS A 188 -9.89 -13.29 -3.92
CA HIS A 188 -11.35 -13.39 -4.08
C HIS A 188 -11.94 -14.58 -3.32
N ASP A 189 -11.16 -15.66 -3.23
CA ASP A 189 -11.44 -16.85 -2.43
C ASP A 189 -10.48 -16.92 -1.23
N ASP A 190 -10.80 -17.74 -0.23
CA ASP A 190 -10.00 -17.88 0.99
C ASP A 190 -8.57 -18.40 0.67
N PRO A 191 -7.51 -17.60 0.91
CA PRO A 191 -6.14 -17.98 0.60
C PRO A 191 -5.44 -18.75 1.74
N THR A 192 -6.16 -19.20 2.77
CA THR A 192 -5.56 -19.87 3.95
C THR A 192 -4.73 -21.09 3.58
N ASP A 193 -5.28 -22.03 2.79
CA ASP A 193 -4.56 -23.25 2.40
C ASP A 193 -3.37 -22.96 1.48
N GLU A 194 -3.49 -21.93 0.62
CA GLU A 194 -2.40 -21.46 -0.26
C GLU A 194 -1.22 -20.95 0.57
N LEU A 195 -1.50 -20.11 1.57
CA LEU A 195 -0.47 -19.58 2.46
C LEU A 195 0.16 -20.70 3.30
N ALA A 196 -0.65 -21.58 3.90
CA ALA A 196 -0.16 -22.68 4.71
C ALA A 196 0.79 -23.59 3.91
N ALA A 197 0.40 -24.01 2.71
CA ALA A 197 1.23 -24.84 1.84
C ALA A 197 2.54 -24.15 1.43
N ALA A 198 2.50 -22.84 1.16
CA ALA A 198 3.69 -22.07 0.82
C ALA A 198 4.67 -21.94 2.01
N LEU A 199 4.15 -21.83 3.23
CA LEU A 199 4.96 -21.79 4.44
C LEU A 199 5.57 -23.16 4.78
N GLU A 200 4.81 -24.24 4.63
CA GLU A 200 5.33 -25.61 4.81
C GLU A 200 6.44 -25.94 3.82
N ALA A 201 6.31 -25.52 2.56
CA ALA A 201 7.36 -25.70 1.54
C ALA A 201 8.60 -24.81 1.76
N ALA A 202 8.48 -23.76 2.58
CA ALA A 202 9.53 -22.80 2.85
C ALA A 202 10.26 -23.04 4.18
N ALA A 203 9.76 -23.95 5.02
CA ALA A 203 10.37 -24.42 6.26
C ALA A 203 11.42 -25.51 5.99
#